data_AF-A0A7K4Q9C3-F1
#
_entry.id   AF-A0A7K4Q9C3-F1
#
_cell.length_a   1.000
_cell.length_b   1.000
_cell.length_c   1.000
_cell.angle_alpha   90.00
_cell.angle_beta   90.00
_cell.angle_gamma   90.00
#
_symmetry.space_group_name_H-M   'P 1'
#
loop_
_entity.id
_entity.type
_entity.pdbx_description
1 polymer ?
#
loop_
_entity_poly.entity_id
_entity_poly.type
_entity_poly.pdbx_seq_one_letter_code
_entity_poly.pdbx_strand_id
1 'polypeptide(L)'
;NVLLFTILNPIYSITMDVLYTICNPCGPVQRIVIFRKNGVQAMFGFLDLLTFDSVQSAQRAKASLNGADIYSGCCTLKIEYAKPSRLNVFKNDQDTWDYTNPNLSGTG
;
A
#
# COMPACT_ATOMS: atom_id res chain seq x y z
N ASN A 1 -7.79 -8.24 7.28
CA ASN A 1 -6.34 -8.14 7.00
C ASN A 1 -6.02 -7.17 5.85
N VAL A 2 -7.01 -6.52 5.24
CA VAL A 2 -6.77 -5.50 4.19
C VAL A 2 -6.77 -4.10 4.82
N LEU A 3 -5.75 -3.32 4.49
CA LEU A 3 -5.57 -1.95 4.94
C LEU A 3 -5.57 -1.00 3.76
N LEU A 4 -6.16 0.16 3.96
CA LEU A 4 -6.13 1.30 3.04
C LEU A 4 -5.13 2.32 3.57
N PHE A 5 -4.09 2.58 2.80
CA PHE A 5 -3.09 3.60 3.04
C PHE A 5 -3.45 4.81 2.17
N THR A 6 -3.49 5.98 2.78
CA THR A 6 -3.65 7.26 2.11
C THR A 6 -2.39 8.06 2.37
N ILE A 7 -1.63 8.38 1.33
CA ILE A 7 -0.42 9.18 1.46
C ILE A 7 -0.79 10.65 1.33
N LEU A 8 -0.49 11.41 2.37
CA LEU A 8 -0.66 12.86 2.41
C LEU A 8 0.66 13.53 2.05
N ASN A 9 0.59 14.68 1.36
CA ASN A 9 1.76 15.45 0.93
C ASN A 9 2.80 14.59 0.17
N PRO A 10 2.45 13.86 -0.90
CA PRO A 10 3.41 13.04 -1.61
C PRO A 10 4.28 13.90 -2.52
N ILE A 11 5.32 14.46 -1.91
CA ILE A 11 6.36 15.22 -2.59
C ILE A 11 7.20 14.29 -3.48
N TYR A 12 7.39 13.06 -3.02
CA TYR A 12 8.13 12.02 -3.73
C TYR A 12 7.18 10.93 -4.23
N SER A 13 7.53 10.33 -5.37
CA SER A 13 6.84 9.16 -5.89
C SER A 13 7.00 7.98 -4.93
N ILE A 14 5.87 7.42 -4.50
CA ILE A 14 5.85 6.18 -3.72
C ILE A 14 5.69 5.01 -4.68
N THR A 15 6.61 4.07 -4.61
CA THR A 15 6.58 2.83 -5.39
C THR A 15 6.13 1.65 -4.53
N MET A 16 5.76 0.57 -5.20
CA MET A 16 5.39 -0.69 -4.57
C MET A 16 6.50 -1.22 -3.64
N ASP A 17 7.77 -1.12 -4.05
CA ASP A 17 8.93 -1.52 -3.23
C ASP A 17 9.06 -0.71 -1.94
N VAL A 18 8.78 0.59 -1.97
CA VAL A 18 8.82 1.45 -0.78
C VAL A 18 7.75 1.01 0.21
N LEU A 19 6.51 0.80 -0.26
CA LEU A 19 5.40 0.31 0.57
C LEU A 19 5.71 -1.07 1.16
N TYR A 20 6.29 -1.97 0.36
CA TYR A 20 6.71 -3.28 0.83
C TYR A 20 7.77 -3.15 1.94
N THR A 21 8.80 -2.32 1.72
CA THR A 21 9.91 -2.14 2.67
C THR A 21 9.44 -1.67 4.04
N ILE A 22 8.54 -0.68 4.09
CA ILE A 22 8.00 -0.15 5.36
C ILE A 22 7.04 -1.13 6.05
N CYS A 23 6.35 -1.98 5.28
CA CYS A 23 5.35 -2.92 5.81
C CYS A 23 5.94 -4.28 6.19
N ASN A 24 7.04 -4.69 5.55
CA ASN A 24 7.75 -5.95 5.80
C ASN A 24 8.07 -6.20 7.29
N PRO A 25 8.53 -5.23 8.12
CA PRO A 25 8.74 -5.48 9.54
C PRO A 25 7.45 -5.72 10.34
N CYS A 26 6.29 -5.31 9.82
CA CYS A 26 5.00 -5.52 10.47
C CYS A 26 4.44 -6.93 10.22
N GLY A 27 4.86 -7.57 9.13
CA GLY A 27 4.51 -8.93 8.75
C GLY A 27 4.55 -9.16 7.25
N PRO A 28 4.36 -10.42 6.81
CA PRO A 28 4.40 -10.78 5.40
C PRO A 28 3.26 -10.11 4.63
N VAL A 29 3.64 -9.26 3.66
CA VAL A 29 2.72 -8.60 2.74
C VAL A 29 2.39 -9.58 1.61
N GLN A 30 1.09 -9.74 1.32
CA GLN A 30 0.58 -10.68 0.33
C GLN A 30 0.30 -9.98 -1.01
N ARG A 31 -0.33 -8.80 -0.96
CA ARG A 31 -0.75 -8.06 -2.15
C ARG A 31 -0.66 -6.56 -1.92
N ILE A 32 -0.24 -5.83 -2.94
CA ILE A 32 -0.18 -4.37 -2.98
C ILE A 32 -0.90 -3.89 -4.24
N VAL A 33 -1.77 -2.89 -4.09
CA VAL A 33 -2.45 -2.23 -5.21
C VAL A 33 -2.40 -0.73 -4.98
N ILE A 34 -1.79 0.02 -5.90
CA ILE A 34 -1.59 1.47 -5.86
C ILE A 34 -2.62 2.13 -6.76
N PHE A 35 -3.43 3.02 -6.20
CA PHE A 35 -4.39 3.84 -6.93
C PHE A 35 -3.91 5.30 -6.96
N ARG A 36 -3.56 5.77 -8.16
CA ARG A 36 -3.19 7.17 -8.42
C ARG A 36 -4.44 7.94 -8.86
N LYS A 37 -4.86 8.97 -8.11
CA LYS A 37 -5.96 9.87 -8.51
C LYS A 37 -5.42 11.23 -9.00
N ASN A 38 -5.94 11.71 -10.14
CA ASN A 38 -5.50 12.96 -10.79
C ASN A 38 -6.51 14.14 -10.63
N GLY A 39 -6.02 15.33 -10.24
CA GLY A 39 -6.67 16.66 -10.36
C GLY A 39 -7.62 17.06 -9.19
N VAL A 40 -7.84 18.33 -8.81
CA VAL A 40 -7.39 19.68 -9.27
C VAL A 40 -7.26 20.53 -7.98
N GLN A 41 -6.13 21.25 -7.81
CA GLN A 41 -5.67 22.01 -6.62
C GLN A 41 -4.57 21.37 -5.72
N ALA A 42 -3.66 20.54 -6.24
CA ALA A 42 -3.83 19.10 -6.39
C ALA A 42 -3.21 18.39 -5.17
N MET A 43 -4.02 17.97 -4.21
CA MET A 43 -3.62 16.95 -3.24
C MET A 43 -3.47 15.65 -4.01
N PHE A 44 -2.23 15.36 -4.45
CA PHE A 44 -1.88 14.03 -4.91
C PHE A 44 -2.13 13.10 -3.71
N GLY A 45 -3.16 12.28 -3.77
CA GLY A 45 -3.45 11.28 -2.76
C GLY A 45 -3.26 9.93 -3.41
N PHE A 46 -2.19 9.24 -3.05
CA PHE A 46 -2.04 7.84 -3.42
C PHE A 46 -2.87 7.02 -2.43
N LEU A 47 -3.77 6.21 -2.98
CA LEU A 47 -4.55 5.27 -2.19
C LEU A 47 -3.95 3.89 -2.44
N ASP A 48 -3.34 3.30 -1.44
CA ASP A 48 -2.74 1.98 -1.57
C ASP A 48 -3.51 0.99 -0.73
N LEU A 49 -3.81 -0.16 -1.30
CA LEU A 49 -4.46 -1.24 -0.61
C LEU A 49 -3.43 -2.35 -0.40
N LEU A 50 -3.22 -2.71 0.86
CA LEU A 50 -2.28 -3.75 1.26
C LEU A 50 -3.02 -4.88 1.97
N THR A 51 -2.74 -6.12 1.54
CA THR A 51 -3.23 -7.33 2.22
C THR A 51 -2.08 -7.98 2.96
N PHE A 52 -2.25 -8.23 4.26
CA PHE A 52 -1.32 -9.03 5.06
C PHE A 52 -1.81 -10.48 5.18
N ASP A 53 -0.90 -11.39 5.48
CA ASP A 53 -1.25 -12.81 5.73
C ASP A 53 -2.21 -12.95 6.93
N SER A 54 -1.92 -12.22 8.02
CA SER A 54 -2.69 -12.29 9.26
C SER A 54 -3.36 -10.96 9.65
N VAL A 55 -4.42 -11.04 10.47
CA VAL A 55 -5.07 -9.85 11.06
C VAL A 55 -4.14 -9.16 12.05
N GLN A 56 -3.31 -9.92 12.79
CA GLN A 56 -2.35 -9.38 13.74
C GLN A 56 -1.28 -8.53 13.04
N SER A 57 -0.78 -8.97 11.89
CA SER A 57 0.16 -8.19 11.08
C SER A 57 -0.46 -6.89 10.58
N ALA A 58 -1.72 -6.93 10.13
CA ALA A 58 -2.45 -5.73 9.72
C ALA A 58 -2.68 -4.75 10.91
N GLN A 59 -3.02 -5.26 12.09
CA GLN A 59 -3.16 -4.45 13.30
C GLN A 59 -1.83 -3.78 13.68
N ARG A 60 -0.74 -4.53 13.64
CA ARG A 60 0.61 -4.02 13.91
C ARG A 60 1.01 -2.95 12.88
N ALA A 61 0.83 -3.21 11.59
CA ALA A 61 1.12 -2.25 10.53
C ALA A 61 0.35 -0.94 10.73
N LYS A 62 -0.95 -1.03 11.00
CA LYS A 62 -1.76 0.16 11.30
C LYS A 62 -1.26 0.88 12.55
N ALA A 63 -0.96 0.19 13.64
CA ALA A 63 -0.52 0.81 14.89
C ALA A 63 0.86 1.48 14.76
N SER A 64 1.77 0.89 13.99
CA SER A 64 3.15 1.38 13.85
C SER A 64 3.31 2.45 12.77
N LEU A 65 2.56 2.36 11.67
CA LEU A 65 2.76 3.21 10.49
C LEU A 65 1.71 4.32 10.34
N ASN A 66 0.57 4.24 11.02
CA ASN A 66 -0.46 5.28 10.91
C ASN A 66 0.01 6.59 11.56
N GLY A 67 0.03 7.67 10.77
CA GLY A 67 0.56 8.97 11.14
C GLY A 67 2.07 9.09 10.98
N ALA A 68 2.76 8.03 10.52
CA ALA A 68 4.20 8.07 10.27
C ALA A 68 4.50 8.66 8.90
N ASP A 69 5.64 9.34 8.78
CA ASP A 69 6.15 9.84 7.52
C ASP A 69 7.03 8.77 6.84
N ILE A 70 6.79 8.50 5.55
CA ILE A 70 7.69 7.63 4.77
C ILE A 70 9.05 8.31 4.60
N TYR A 71 9.03 9.60 4.30
CA TYR A 71 10.22 10.44 4.18
C TYR A 71 10.11 11.58 5.17
N SER A 72 11.17 11.86 5.94
CA SER A 72 11.14 12.87 7.00
C SER A 72 10.46 14.17 6.55
N GLY A 73 9.28 14.47 7.11
CA GLY A 73 8.51 15.69 6.84
C GLY A 73 7.59 15.64 5.60
N CYS A 74 7.40 14.49 4.95
CA CYS A 74 6.44 14.32 3.85
C CYS A 74 5.98 12.87 3.65
N CYS A 75 5.03 12.67 2.74
CA CYS A 75 4.44 11.35 2.47
C CYS A 75 3.87 10.70 3.75
N THR A 76 3.16 11.49 4.55
CA THR A 76 2.55 11.03 5.81
C THR A 76 1.47 10.00 5.52
N LEU A 77 1.54 8.86 6.21
CA LEU A 77 0.62 7.75 6.04
C LEU A 77 -0.62 7.94 6.90
N LYS A 78 -1.80 7.81 6.29
CA LYS A 78 -3.06 7.61 7.00
C LYS A 78 -3.60 6.22 6.67
N ILE A 79 -3.77 5.38 7.69
CA ILE A 79 -4.10 3.96 7.51
C ILE A 79 -5.47 3.65 8.12
N GLU A 80 -6.35 3.11 7.28
CA GLU A 80 -7.70 2.70 7.65
C GLU A 80 -7.93 1.23 7.30
N TYR A 81 -8.94 0.59 7.90
CA TYR A 81 -9.35 -0.74 7.44
C TYR A 81 -10.11 -0.59 6.13
N ALA A 82 -9.71 -1.36 5.12
CA ALA A 82 -10.39 -1.33 3.85
C ALA A 82 -11.80 -1.93 3.96
N LYS A 83 -12.76 -1.39 3.21
CA LYS A 83 -14.09 -2.00 3.05
C LYS A 83 -14.03 -3.39 2.41
N PRO A 84 -13.28 -3.63 1.31
CA PRO A 84 -13.14 -4.96 0.77
C PRO A 84 -12.26 -5.84 1.68
N SER A 85 -12.70 -7.08 1.89
CA SER A 85 -11.94 -8.11 2.63
C SER A 85 -10.89 -8.81 1.78
N ARG A 86 -10.89 -8.60 0.46
CA ARG A 86 -9.94 -9.19 -0.50
C ARG A 86 -9.59 -8.20 -1.61
N LEU A 87 -8.32 -8.14 -1.95
CA LEU A 87 -7.83 -7.45 -3.15
C LEU A 87 -7.68 -8.44 -4.30
N ASN A 88 -8.18 -8.05 -5.46
CA ASN A 88 -7.97 -8.79 -6.71
C ASN A 88 -6.83 -8.12 -7.47
N VAL A 89 -5.76 -8.88 -7.69
CA VAL A 89 -4.61 -8.48 -8.51
C VAL A 89 -4.64 -9.34 -9.77
N PHE A 90 -4.73 -8.70 -10.93
CA PHE A 90 -4.86 -9.41 -12.22
C PHE A 90 -3.53 -9.52 -12.97
N LYS A 91 -2.54 -8.71 -12.60
CA LYS A 91 -1.19 -8.67 -13.18
C LYS A 91 -0.20 -8.16 -12.14
N ASN A 92 1.07 -8.53 -12.28
CA ASN A 92 2.16 -7.98 -11.47
C ASN A 92 2.90 -6.91 -12.29
N ASP A 93 2.73 -5.64 -11.93
CA ASP A 93 3.35 -4.48 -12.55
C ASP A 93 3.73 -3.41 -11.50
N GLN A 94 4.05 -2.19 -11.94
CA GLN A 94 4.52 -1.12 -11.05
C GLN A 94 3.46 -0.60 -10.07
N ASP A 95 2.16 -0.79 -10.38
CA ASP A 95 1.05 -0.32 -9.55
C ASP A 95 0.36 -1.48 -8.81
N THR A 96 0.50 -2.71 -9.27
CA THR A 96 -0.20 -3.87 -8.70
C THR A 96 0.73 -5.07 -8.56
N TRP A 97 0.72 -5.73 -7.41
CA TRP A 97 1.58 -6.89 -7.19
C TRP A 97 0.95 -7.90 -6.23
N ASP A 98 0.99 -9.18 -6.60
CA ASP A 98 0.64 -10.32 -5.77
C ASP A 98 1.89 -11.15 -5.48
N TYR A 99 2.35 -11.07 -4.23
CA TYR A 99 3.50 -11.84 -3.73
C TYR A 99 3.19 -13.33 -3.54
N THR A 100 1.92 -13.72 -3.56
CA THR A 100 1.48 -15.12 -3.46
C THR A 100 1.36 -15.79 -4.82
N ASN A 101 1.32 -15.01 -5.90
CA ASN A 101 1.17 -15.52 -7.25
C ASN A 101 2.19 -14.86 -8.20
N PRO A 102 3.43 -15.37 -8.24
CA PRO A 102 4.47 -14.82 -9.11
C PRO A 102 4.16 -15.02 -10.60
N ASN A 103 3.25 -15.93 -10.98
CA ASN A 103 2.91 -16.18 -12.39
C ASN A 103 2.18 -15.01 -13.07
N LEU A 104 1.72 -14.02 -12.30
CA LEU A 104 1.07 -12.82 -12.84
C LEU A 104 2.05 -11.85 -13.52
N SER A 105 3.35 -12.10 -13.47
CA SER A 105 4.38 -11.27 -14.13
C SER A 105 4.55 -11.58 -15.63
N GLY A 106 3.70 -12.44 -16.22
CA GLY A 106 3.89 -12.98 -17.58
C GLY A 106 2.73 -12.82 -18.57
N THR A 107 1.61 -12.21 -18.20
CA THR A 107 0.52 -11.93 -19.15
C THR A 107 0.68 -10.52 -19.72
N GLY A 108 1.61 -10.39 -20.67
CA GLY A 108 1.72 -9.27 -21.61
C GLY A 108 1.24 -9.71 -22.98
#